data_AF-A0A7G8DFD9-F1
#
_entry.id   AF-A0A7G8DFD9-F1
#
_cell.length_a   1.000
_cell.length_b   1.000
_cell.length_c   1.000
_cell.angle_alpha   90.00
_cell.angle_beta   90.00
_cell.angle_gamma   90.00
#
_symmetry.space_group_name_H-M   'P 1'
#
loop_
_entity.id
_entity.type
_entity.pdbx_description
1 polymer ?
#
loop_
_entity_poly.entity_id
_entity_poly.type
_entity_poly.pdbx_seq_one_letter_code
_entity_poly.pdbx_strand_id
1 'polypeptide(L)'
;MRHSEPSKVHHDPKSVERDQNSSVKGIVPLGIPLLAGPGTITLVIVDPSAASMGGKLSLSLVVLAMSALSYLITNAGEMLSSKISESALQVLTKIMGLILTAIAVQMRSQF
;
A
#
# COMPACT_ATOMS: atom_id res chain seq x y z
N MET A 1 42.67 -2.12 29.70
CA MET A 1 41.54 -2.91 29.17
C MET A 1 40.62 -1.97 28.41
N ARG A 2 40.51 -2.12 27.09
CA ARG A 2 39.42 -1.66 26.18
C ARG A 2 39.99 -1.82 24.76
N HIS A 3 40.04 -3.07 24.30
CA HIS A 3 40.23 -3.38 22.88
C HIS A 3 39.11 -2.70 22.10
N SER A 4 39.45 -1.77 21.23
CA SER A 4 38.58 -1.27 20.17
C SER A 4 39.10 -1.83 18.86
N GLU A 5 38.71 -3.07 18.57
CA GLU A 5 38.87 -3.64 17.23
C GLU A 5 37.90 -2.91 16.27
N PRO A 6 38.34 -2.61 15.04
CA PRO A 6 37.65 -1.69 14.15
C PRO A 6 36.45 -2.37 13.49
N SER A 7 35.26 -1.76 13.58
CA SER A 7 34.11 -2.14 12.77
C SER A 7 34.37 -1.74 11.31
N LYS A 8 35.19 -2.52 10.61
CA LYS A 8 35.30 -2.48 9.16
C LYS A 8 33.98 -2.99 8.60
N VAL A 9 33.17 -2.08 8.06
CA VAL A 9 32.11 -2.42 7.12
C VAL A 9 32.80 -2.99 5.88
N HIS A 10 33.12 -4.27 5.94
CA HIS A 10 33.71 -5.00 4.83
C HIS A 10 32.59 -5.22 3.83
N HIS A 11 32.60 -4.43 2.75
CA HIS A 11 31.78 -4.67 1.57
C HIS A 11 32.33 -5.92 0.88
N ASP A 12 31.95 -7.07 1.43
CA ASP A 12 32.30 -8.40 0.96
C ASP A 12 31.34 -8.74 -0.19
N PRO A 13 31.80 -8.95 -1.45
CA PRO A 13 30.90 -9.28 -2.55
C PRO A 13 30.07 -10.55 -2.30
N LYS A 14 30.48 -11.39 -1.34
CA LYS A 14 29.77 -12.58 -0.87
C LYS A 14 28.59 -12.30 0.09
N SER A 15 28.39 -11.07 0.58
CA SER A 15 27.15 -10.73 1.31
C SER A 15 25.98 -10.54 0.35
N VAL A 16 26.24 -9.98 -0.84
CA VAL A 16 25.24 -9.76 -1.89
C VAL A 16 24.73 -11.10 -2.47
N GLU A 17 25.60 -12.10 -2.63
CA GLU A 17 25.19 -13.45 -3.03
C GLU A 17 24.39 -14.21 -1.95
N ARG A 18 24.66 -13.94 -0.66
CA ARG A 18 23.87 -14.51 0.44
C ARG A 18 22.47 -13.90 0.53
N ASP A 19 22.33 -12.62 0.23
CA ASP A 19 21.01 -11.97 0.16
C ASP A 19 20.17 -12.52 -1.00
N GLN A 20 20.79 -12.83 -2.14
CA GLN A 20 20.12 -13.44 -3.30
C GLN A 20 19.67 -14.90 -3.08
N ASN A 21 20.38 -15.65 -2.24
CA ASN A 21 20.04 -17.05 -1.91
C ASN A 21 19.22 -17.19 -0.61
N SER A 22 19.12 -16.13 0.19
CA SER A 22 18.18 -16.11 1.30
C SER A 22 16.80 -15.86 0.74
N SER A 23 15.89 -16.81 0.94
CA SER A 23 14.48 -16.68 0.58
C SER A 23 13.74 -15.64 1.44
N VAL A 24 14.45 -14.65 2.00
CA VAL A 24 13.88 -13.43 2.56
C VAL A 24 13.50 -12.54 1.39
N LYS A 25 12.43 -12.96 0.70
CA LYS A 25 11.61 -12.06 -0.10
C LYS A 25 11.34 -10.87 0.79
N GLY A 26 11.88 -9.70 0.44
CA GLY A 26 11.63 -8.46 1.15
C GLY A 26 10.13 -8.19 1.12
N ILE A 27 9.41 -8.68 2.14
CA ILE A 27 8.04 -8.30 2.41
C ILE A 27 8.15 -6.92 3.05
N VAL A 28 8.52 -5.94 2.24
CA VAL A 28 8.36 -4.55 2.63
C VAL A 28 6.85 -4.33 2.62
N PRO A 29 6.22 -3.95 3.74
CA PRO A 29 4.78 -3.73 3.79
C PRO A 29 4.48 -2.42 3.05
N LEU A 30 4.61 -2.42 1.71
CA LEU A 30 4.33 -1.30 0.83
C LEU A 30 2.88 -1.34 0.34
N GLY A 31 2.26 -2.53 0.32
CA GLY A 31 0.86 -2.67 -0.08
C GLY A 31 -0.08 -1.84 0.79
N ILE A 32 0.09 -1.86 2.11
CA ILE A 32 -0.73 -1.08 3.05
C ILE A 32 -0.50 0.44 2.86
N PRO A 33 0.75 0.95 2.81
CA PRO A 33 1.04 2.35 2.49
C PRO A 33 0.51 2.81 1.13
N LEU A 34 0.62 1.98 0.09
CA LEU A 34 0.13 2.31 -1.25
C LEU A 34 -1.41 2.34 -1.27
N LEU A 35 -2.07 1.46 -0.52
CA LEU A 35 -3.52 1.42 -0.39
C LEU A 35 -4.07 2.61 0.41
N ALA A 36 -3.39 3.03 1.48
CA ALA A 36 -3.71 4.26 2.21
C ALA A 36 -3.39 5.52 1.38
N GLY A 37 -2.39 5.43 0.50
CA GLY A 37 -1.88 6.54 -0.31
C GLY A 37 -0.82 7.35 0.45
N PRO A 38 0.31 7.70 -0.18
CA PRO A 38 1.38 8.44 0.48
C PRO A 38 0.96 9.84 0.95
N GLY A 39 0.00 10.48 0.26
CA GLY A 39 -0.57 11.76 0.66
C GLY A 39 -1.35 11.67 1.97
N THR A 40 -2.18 10.63 2.13
CA THR A 40 -2.97 10.40 3.34
C THR A 40 -2.08 10.13 4.55
N ILE A 41 -1.01 9.35 4.38
CA ILE A 41 -0.02 9.10 5.45
C ILE A 41 0.61 10.42 5.91
N THR A 42 1.01 11.27 4.96
CA THR A 42 1.62 12.58 5.26
C THR A 42 0.66 13.45 6.06
N LEU A 43 -0.62 13.49 5.67
CA LEU A 43 -1.65 14.27 6.37
C LEU A 43 -1.85 13.82 7.82
N VAL A 44 -1.87 12.51 8.08
CA VAL A 44 -2.03 11.98 9.44
C VAL A 44 -0.80 12.26 10.32
N ILE A 45 0.40 12.18 9.76
CA ILE A 45 1.65 12.44 10.52
C ILE A 45 1.78 13.92 10.88
N VAL A 46 1.42 14.82 9.97
CA VAL A 46 1.53 16.27 10.20
C VAL A 46 0.36 16.84 11.02
N ASP A 47 -0.72 16.07 11.21
CA ASP A 47 -1.90 16.53 11.95
C ASP A 47 -1.55 16.77 13.43
N PRO A 48 -1.52 18.04 13.90
CA PRO A 48 -1.20 18.36 15.28
C PRO A 48 -2.26 17.83 16.26
N SER A 49 -3.48 17.55 15.77
CA SER A 49 -4.59 17.05 16.59
C SER A 49 -4.42 15.57 16.94
N ALA A 50 -3.69 14.80 16.13
CA ALA A 50 -3.50 13.36 16.31
C ALA A 50 -2.81 12.99 17.64
N ALA A 51 -2.03 13.89 18.21
CA ALA A 51 -1.36 13.69 19.50
C ALA A 51 -2.29 13.87 20.71
N SER A 52 -3.41 14.59 20.56
CA SER A 52 -4.40 14.83 21.62
C SER A 52 -5.26 13.59 21.86
N MET A 53 -5.75 13.41 23.10
CA MET A 53 -6.69 12.33 23.45
C MET A 53 -7.97 12.37 22.58
N GLY A 54 -8.42 13.58 22.20
CA GLY A 54 -9.55 13.77 21.30
C GLY A 54 -9.24 13.36 19.85
N GLY A 55 -8.02 13.63 19.36
CA GLY A 55 -7.61 13.21 18.02
C GLY A 55 -7.44 11.71 17.90
N LYS A 56 -6.91 11.04 18.93
CA LYS A 56 -6.84 9.57 18.98
C LYS A 56 -8.22 8.91 18.92
N LEU A 57 -9.20 9.47 19.62
CA LEU A 57 -10.58 8.98 19.59
C LEU A 57 -11.22 9.18 18.21
N SER A 58 -11.01 10.36 17.60
CA SER A 58 -11.46 10.66 16.23
C SER A 58 -10.85 9.70 15.20
N LEU A 59 -9.54 9.48 15.25
CA LEU A 59 -8.85 8.57 14.34
C LEU A 59 -9.34 7.13 14.50
N SER A 60 -9.56 6.67 15.74
CA SER A 60 -10.14 5.35 16.00
C SER A 60 -11.55 5.20 15.43
N LEU A 61 -12.37 6.25 15.52
CA LEU A 61 -13.72 6.27 14.95
C LEU A 61 -13.68 6.19 13.41
N VAL A 62 -12.77 6.93 12.78
CA VAL A 62 -12.57 6.90 11.32
C VAL A 62 -12.12 5.52 10.86
N VAL A 63 -11.17 4.89 11.57
CA VAL A 63 -10.70 3.53 11.24
C VAL A 63 -11.84 2.51 11.36
N LEU A 64 -12.65 2.60 12.42
CA LEU A 64 -13.84 1.77 12.60
C LEU A 64 -14.85 1.97 11.47
N ALA A 65 -15.13 3.22 11.10
CA ALA A 65 -16.05 3.55 10.02
C ALA A 65 -15.54 3.04 8.67
N MET A 66 -14.26 3.21 8.36
CA MET A 66 -13.62 2.67 7.15
C MET A 66 -13.66 1.15 7.12
N SER A 67 -13.35 0.49 8.23
CA SER A 67 -13.40 -0.97 8.33
C SER A 67 -14.82 -1.50 8.11
N ALA A 68 -15.83 -0.85 8.72
CA ALA A 68 -17.23 -1.19 8.51
C ALA A 68 -17.67 -0.98 7.05
N LEU A 69 -17.24 0.14 6.43
CA LEU A 69 -17.54 0.42 5.03
C LEU A 69 -16.89 -0.61 4.09
N SER A 70 -15.62 -0.94 4.32
CA SER A 70 -14.91 -1.99 3.56
C SER A 70 -15.61 -3.33 3.71
N TYR A 71 -16.02 -3.70 4.93
CA TYR A 71 -16.78 -4.93 5.16
C TYR A 71 -18.09 -4.93 4.36
N LEU A 72 -18.83 -3.82 4.36
CA LEU A 72 -20.08 -3.68 3.60
C LEU A 72 -19.86 -3.84 2.09
N ILE A 73 -18.80 -3.23 1.56
CA ILE A 73 -18.42 -3.31 0.14
C ILE A 73 -18.02 -4.75 -0.22
N THR A 74 -17.19 -5.40 0.60
CA THR A 74 -16.77 -6.78 0.36
C THR A 74 -17.94 -7.76 0.45
N ASN A 75 -18.84 -7.58 1.41
CA ASN A 75 -20.07 -8.37 1.53
C ASN A 75 -21.00 -8.18 0.32
N ALA A 76 -21.13 -6.95 -0.18
CA ALA A 76 -21.81 -6.68 -1.45
C ALA A 76 -21.09 -7.34 -2.64
N GLY A 77 -19.77 -7.50 -2.57
CA GLY A 77 -18.94 -8.22 -3.54
C GLY A 77 -19.27 -9.71 -3.64
N GLU A 78 -19.56 -10.39 -2.53
CA GLU A 78 -20.02 -11.78 -2.55
C GLU A 78 -21.38 -11.91 -3.24
N MET A 79 -22.32 -10.99 -2.97
CA MET A 79 -23.57 -10.91 -3.73
C MET A 79 -23.33 -10.59 -5.21
N LEU A 80 -22.42 -9.67 -5.51
CA LEU A 80 -22.12 -9.24 -6.88
C LEU A 80 -21.49 -10.38 -7.68
N SER A 81 -20.64 -11.21 -7.07
CA SER A 81 -20.03 -12.37 -7.73
C SER A 81 -21.06 -13.39 -8.20
N SER A 82 -22.22 -13.49 -7.54
CA SER A 82 -23.31 -14.37 -7.97
C SER A 82 -24.16 -13.80 -9.11
N LYS A 83 -24.12 -12.47 -9.32
CA LYS A 83 -24.93 -11.76 -10.33
C LYS A 83 -24.12 -11.29 -11.54
N ILE A 84 -22.80 -11.21 -11.46
CA ILE A 84 -21.97 -10.72 -12.55
C ILE A 84 -21.77 -11.84 -13.58
N SER A 85 -22.37 -11.70 -14.76
CA SER A 85 -22.14 -12.62 -15.87
C SER A 85 -20.70 -12.46 -16.40
N GLU A 86 -20.08 -13.54 -16.87
CA GLU A 86 -18.71 -13.54 -17.40
C GLU A 86 -18.49 -12.46 -18.47
N SER A 87 -19.49 -12.21 -19.33
CA SER A 87 -19.42 -11.15 -20.34
C SER A 87 -19.22 -9.75 -19.76
N ALA A 88 -19.81 -9.46 -18.59
CA ALA A 88 -19.67 -8.16 -17.94
C ALA A 88 -18.24 -7.95 -17.41
N LEU A 89 -17.63 -8.99 -16.83
CA LEU A 89 -16.23 -8.96 -16.39
C LEU A 89 -15.28 -8.77 -17.58
N GLN A 90 -15.58 -9.40 -18.72
CA GLN A 90 -14.77 -9.29 -19.93
C GLN A 90 -14.79 -7.87 -20.50
N VAL A 91 -15.95 -7.21 -20.50
CA VAL A 91 -16.09 -5.80 -20.87
C VAL A 91 -15.36 -4.89 -19.88
N LEU A 92 -15.52 -5.14 -18.57
CA LEU A 92 -14.87 -4.34 -17.52
C LEU A 92 -13.34 -4.38 -17.65
N THR A 93 -12.78 -5.56 -17.92
CA THR A 93 -11.33 -5.72 -18.13
C THR A 93 -10.82 -4.88 -19.29
N LYS A 94 -11.57 -4.83 -20.40
CA LYS A 94 -11.25 -3.95 -21.55
C LYS A 94 -11.29 -2.47 -21.15
N ILE A 95 -12.32 -2.07 -20.41
CA ILE A 95 -12.47 -0.68 -19.95
C ILE A 95 -11.31 -0.28 -19.04
N MET A 96 -10.90 -1.13 -18.08
CA MET A 96 -9.73 -0.87 -17.23
C MET A 96 -8.47 -0.63 -18.08
N GLY A 97 -8.22 -1.44 -19.09
CA GLY A 97 -7.08 -1.26 -20.02
C GLY A 97 -7.16 0.05 -20.82
N LEU A 98 -8.35 0.43 -21.28
CA LEU A 98 -8.57 1.71 -21.98
C LEU A 98 -8.35 2.91 -21.06
N ILE A 99 -8.84 2.84 -19.81
CA ILE A 99 -8.64 3.90 -18.80
C ILE A 99 -7.15 4.05 -18.48
N LEU A 100 -6.42 2.95 -18.25
CA LEU A 100 -4.98 2.98 -18.01
C LEU A 100 -4.22 3.62 -19.18
N THR A 101 -4.61 3.29 -20.42
CA THR A 101 -4.03 3.90 -21.62
C THR A 101 -4.32 5.41 -21.69
N ALA A 102 -5.55 5.82 -21.39
CA ALA A 102 -5.93 7.23 -21.36
C ALA A 102 -5.17 8.01 -20.28
N ILE A 103 -5.05 7.46 -19.07
CA ILE A 103 -4.25 8.03 -17.98
C ILE A 103 -2.78 8.15 -18.40
N ALA A 104 -2.21 7.14 -19.06
CA ALA A 104 -0.83 7.19 -19.54
C ALA A 104 -0.62 8.30 -20.58
N VAL A 105 -1.56 8.48 -21.52
CA VAL A 105 -1.51 9.60 -22.49
C VAL A 105 -1.66 10.96 -21.80
N GLN A 106 -2.55 11.07 -20.82
CA GLN A 106 -2.74 12.28 -20.02
C GLN A 106 -1.45 12.66 -19.26
N MET A 107 -0.81 11.69 -18.61
CA MET A 107 0.44 11.90 -17.87
C MET A 107 1.58 12.27 -18.82
N ARG A 108 1.70 11.59 -19.97
CA ARG A 108 2.69 11.94 -21.01
C ARG A 108 2.45 13.29 -21.67
N SER A 109 1.24 13.86 -21.55
CA SER A 109 0.93 15.20 -22.06
C SER A 109 1.19 16.31 -21.03
N GLN A 110 1.36 15.97 -19.74
CA GLN A 110 1.60 16.95 -18.66
C GLN A 110 3.06 17.04 -18.21
N PHE A 111 3.91 16.12 -18.67
CA PHE A 111 5.37 16.15 -18.54
C PHE A 111 5.99 16.40 -19.92
#